data_AF-A0A7C6S1I4-F1
#
_entry.id   AF-A0A7C6S1I4-F1
#
_cell.length_a   1.000
_cell.length_b   1.000
_cell.length_c   1.000
_cell.angle_alpha   90.00
_cell.angle_beta   90.00
_cell.angle_gamma   90.00
#
_symmetry.space_group_name_H-M   'P 1'
#
loop_
_entity.id
_entity.type
_entity.pdbx_description
1 polymer ?
#
loop_
_entity_poly.entity_id
_entity_poly.type
_entity_poly.pdbx_seq_one_letter_code
_entity_poly.pdbx_strand_id
1 'polypeptide(L)'
;MTGKLIIFSAPSGTGKSTIVRYLLNKDLKLQFSISATSRAPRGKEKHGKEYYFLTLDEFKTRIQKGDFLEYEEVYKDNFYGTLKSEVDRILASGNNVIFDVDCVGGLAIKKIYGDKALTIFVMPPSVDELRNRLEKR
;
A
#
# COMPACT_ATOMS: atom_id res chain seq x y z
N MET A 1 -19.94 12.68 -3.90
CA MET A 1 -18.53 13.10 -3.87
C MET A 1 -17.68 11.91 -4.30
N THR A 2 -16.75 12.09 -5.22
CA THR A 2 -15.78 11.06 -5.61
C THR A 2 -14.73 10.90 -4.51
N GLY A 3 -14.48 9.66 -4.06
CA GLY A 3 -13.52 9.37 -2.99
C GLY A 3 -12.09 9.81 -3.35
N LYS A 4 -11.30 10.14 -2.32
CA LYS A 4 -9.88 10.52 -2.44
C LYS A 4 -8.97 9.31 -2.27
N LEU A 5 -7.75 9.42 -2.81
CA LEU A 5 -6.66 8.47 -2.59
C LEU A 5 -5.66 9.10 -1.63
N ILE A 6 -5.49 8.53 -0.44
CA ILE A 6 -4.60 9.06 0.59
C ILE A 6 -3.38 8.14 0.71
N ILE A 7 -2.24 8.63 0.27
CA ILE A 7 -1.01 7.84 0.14
C ILE A 7 -0.06 8.21 1.27
N PHE A 8 0.20 7.26 2.17
CA PHE A 8 1.22 7.40 3.19
C PHE A 8 2.52 6.73 2.73
N SER A 9 3.59 7.52 2.66
CA SER A 9 4.95 7.05 2.39
C SER A 9 5.87 7.42 3.56
N ALA A 10 6.80 6.53 3.91
CA ALA A 10 7.81 6.81 4.92
C ALA A 10 8.94 5.76 4.89
N PRO A 11 10.15 6.10 5.35
CA PRO A 11 11.16 5.11 5.70
C PRO A 11 10.63 4.08 6.72
N SER A 12 11.16 2.87 6.67
CA SER A 12 10.87 1.84 7.68
C SER A 12 11.23 2.33 9.09
N GLY A 13 10.40 2.06 10.10
CA GLY A 13 10.66 2.47 11.50
C GLY A 13 10.15 3.87 11.89
N THR A 14 9.49 4.59 11.01
CA THR A 14 8.95 5.94 11.27
C THR A 14 7.59 5.97 11.99
N GLY A 15 6.90 4.84 12.14
CA GLY A 15 5.59 4.77 12.78
C GLY A 15 4.40 4.94 11.82
N LYS A 16 4.64 4.94 10.50
CA LYS A 16 3.61 5.04 9.44
C LYS A 16 2.40 4.14 9.67
N SER A 17 2.63 2.84 9.90
CA SER A 17 1.53 1.89 10.07
C SER A 17 0.71 2.14 11.35
N THR A 18 1.29 2.75 12.38
CA THR A 18 0.57 3.19 13.58
C THR A 18 -0.39 4.34 13.25
N ILE A 19 0.06 5.32 12.48
CA ILE A 19 -0.78 6.45 12.02
C ILE A 19 -1.93 5.93 11.16
N VAL A 20 -1.65 5.08 10.17
CA VAL A 20 -2.66 4.49 9.29
C VAL A 20 -3.72 3.73 10.09
N ARG A 21 -3.31 2.88 11.02
CA ARG A 21 -4.26 2.14 11.90
C ARG A 21 -5.10 3.08 12.76
N TYR A 22 -4.51 4.15 13.30
CA TYR A 22 -5.25 5.14 14.06
C TYR A 22 -6.32 5.83 13.20
N LEU A 23 -5.96 6.25 11.98
CA LEU A 23 -6.87 6.94 11.06
C LEU A 23 -8.02 6.05 10.57
N LEU A 24 -7.76 4.76 10.35
CA LEU A 24 -8.80 3.78 9.99
C LEU A 24 -9.91 3.64 11.05
N ASN A 25 -9.64 4.03 12.31
CA ASN A 25 -10.62 4.02 13.39
C ASN A 25 -11.33 5.39 13.59
N LYS A 26 -11.10 6.34 12.69
CA LYS A 26 -11.78 7.66 12.71
C LYS A 26 -12.92 7.69 11.70
N ASP A 27 -13.89 8.57 11.95
CA ASP A 27 -15.01 8.81 11.04
C ASP A 27 -14.57 9.65 9.83
N LEU A 28 -13.72 9.05 9.00
CA LEU A 28 -13.13 9.63 7.80
C LEU A 28 -13.48 8.83 6.53
N LYS A 29 -14.32 7.78 6.68
CA LYS A 29 -14.70 6.84 5.62
C LYS A 29 -13.48 6.28 4.88
N LEU A 30 -12.48 5.80 5.64
CA LEU A 30 -11.24 5.26 5.08
C LEU A 30 -11.35 3.73 4.97
N GLN A 31 -10.85 3.18 3.87
CA GLN A 31 -10.59 1.75 3.75
C GLN A 31 -9.17 1.51 3.23
N PHE A 32 -8.48 0.56 3.87
CA PHE A 32 -7.11 0.21 3.53
C PHE A 32 -7.05 -0.54 2.19
N SER A 33 -6.15 -0.13 1.30
CA SER A 33 -5.87 -0.83 0.05
C SER A 33 -4.98 -2.04 0.32
N ILE A 34 -5.55 -3.24 0.22
CA ILE A 34 -4.80 -4.48 0.41
C ILE A 34 -3.98 -4.77 -0.85
N SER A 35 -2.65 -4.89 -0.70
CA SER A 35 -1.76 -5.24 -1.81
C SER A 35 -1.90 -6.72 -2.19
N ALA A 36 -1.62 -7.05 -3.44
CA ALA A 36 -1.41 -8.42 -3.87
C ALA A 36 0.07 -8.81 -3.72
N THR A 37 0.33 -10.10 -3.59
CA THR A 37 1.68 -10.64 -3.53
C THR A 37 1.77 -12.03 -4.16
N SER A 38 2.90 -12.37 -4.79
CA SER A 38 3.15 -13.73 -5.31
C SER A 38 3.76 -14.70 -4.29
N ARG A 39 4.25 -14.20 -3.15
CA ARG A 39 4.72 -15.04 -2.05
C ARG A 39 3.58 -15.85 -1.43
N ALA A 40 3.92 -16.98 -0.83
CA ALA A 40 3.00 -17.73 0.02
C ALA A 40 2.64 -16.96 1.33
N PRO A 41 1.42 -17.15 1.86
CA PRO A 41 1.05 -16.63 3.18
C PRO A 41 1.93 -17.24 4.27
N ARG A 42 2.22 -16.45 5.31
CA ARG A 42 3.04 -16.85 6.47
C ARG A 42 2.15 -16.97 7.70
N GLY A 43 2.33 -18.06 8.45
CA GLY A 43 1.68 -18.24 9.75
C GLY A 43 0.15 -18.14 9.68
N LYS A 44 -0.42 -17.06 10.22
CA LYS A 44 -1.86 -16.83 10.32
C LYS A 44 -2.42 -15.81 9.31
N GLU A 45 -1.61 -15.38 8.35
CA GLU A 45 -2.07 -14.46 7.30
C GLU A 45 -3.22 -15.06 6.50
N LYS A 46 -4.17 -14.21 6.10
CA LYS A 46 -5.36 -14.60 5.35
C LYS A 46 -5.46 -13.80 4.05
N HIS A 47 -5.86 -14.49 2.99
CA HIS A 47 -6.13 -13.87 1.70
C HIS A 47 -7.25 -12.83 1.82
N GLY A 48 -7.04 -11.66 1.21
CA GLY A 48 -8.00 -10.54 1.28
C GLY A 48 -8.04 -9.84 2.63
N LYS A 49 -7.05 -10.07 3.49
CA LYS A 49 -6.88 -9.33 4.75
C LYS A 49 -5.50 -8.71 4.84
N GLU A 50 -4.45 -9.53 4.91
CA GLU A 50 -3.07 -9.02 4.93
C GLU A 50 -2.56 -8.76 3.50
N TYR A 51 -2.84 -9.70 2.58
CA TYR A 51 -2.56 -9.56 1.15
C TYR A 51 -3.59 -10.32 0.32
N TYR A 52 -3.72 -9.96 -0.96
CA TYR A 52 -4.21 -10.89 -1.98
C TYR A 52 -3.06 -11.80 -2.40
N PHE A 53 -3.00 -13.00 -1.83
CA PHE A 53 -2.04 -14.02 -2.22
C PHE A 53 -2.42 -14.58 -3.60
N LEU A 54 -1.57 -14.33 -4.58
CA LEU A 54 -1.66 -14.85 -5.94
C LEU A 54 -0.51 -15.84 -6.17
N THR A 55 -0.67 -16.78 -7.08
CA THR A 55 0.47 -17.54 -7.59
C THR A 55 1.38 -16.64 -8.42
N LEU A 56 2.63 -17.06 -8.62
CA LEU A 56 3.59 -16.34 -9.48
C LEU A 56 3.04 -16.14 -10.91
N ASP A 57 2.45 -17.18 -11.48
CA ASP A 57 1.91 -17.15 -12.84
C ASP A 57 0.68 -16.23 -12.94
N GLU A 58 -0.20 -16.25 -11.95
CA GLU A 58 -1.32 -15.30 -11.86
C GLU A 58 -0.81 -13.87 -11.76
N PHE A 59 0.19 -13.61 -10.92
CA PHE A 59 0.76 -12.27 -10.76
C PHE A 59 1.36 -11.77 -12.07
N LYS A 60 2.19 -12.58 -12.75
CA LYS A 60 2.79 -12.24 -14.05
C LYS A 60 1.73 -12.03 -15.13
N THR A 61 0.68 -12.86 -15.15
CA THR A 61 -0.47 -12.70 -16.06
C THR A 61 -1.17 -11.36 -15.83
N ARG A 62 -1.36 -10.95 -14.57
CA ARG A 62 -1.97 -9.68 -14.21
C ARG A 62 -1.09 -8.48 -14.55
N ILE A 63 0.24 -8.60 -14.45
CA ILE A 63 1.18 -7.60 -14.97
C ILE A 63 0.96 -7.40 -16.48
N GLN A 64 0.91 -8.48 -17.26
CA GLN A 64 0.70 -8.41 -18.71
C GLN A 64 -0.65 -7.78 -19.10
N LYS A 65 -1.68 -7.99 -18.28
CA LYS A 65 -3.01 -7.38 -18.44
C LYS A 65 -3.07 -5.91 -17.99
N GLY A 66 -2.03 -5.42 -17.32
CA GLY A 66 -2.00 -4.07 -16.76
C GLY A 66 -2.95 -3.90 -15.58
N ASP A 67 -3.18 -4.94 -14.78
CA ASP A 67 -4.11 -4.91 -13.63
C ASP A 67 -3.57 -4.12 -12.43
N PHE A 68 -2.28 -3.83 -12.40
CA PHE A 68 -1.59 -3.16 -11.30
C PHE A 68 -1.46 -1.65 -11.55
N LEU A 69 -1.60 -0.85 -10.48
CA LEU A 69 -1.22 0.56 -10.47
C LEU A 69 0.30 0.72 -10.33
N GLU A 70 0.89 -0.13 -9.51
CA GLU A 70 2.31 -0.25 -9.26
C GLU A 70 2.60 -1.69 -8.82
N TYR A 71 3.82 -2.15 -9.07
CA TYR A 71 4.32 -3.40 -8.54
C TYR A 71 5.85 -3.38 -8.50
N GLU A 72 6.42 -4.21 -7.62
CA GLU A 72 7.85 -4.39 -7.47
C GLU A 72 8.19 -5.86 -7.17
N GLU A 73 9.31 -6.33 -7.70
CA GLU A 73 9.92 -7.60 -7.30
C GLU A 73 10.91 -7.35 -6.16
N VAL A 74 10.51 -7.69 -4.93
CA VAL A 74 11.33 -7.40 -3.73
C VAL A 74 12.39 -8.47 -3.50
N TYR A 75 12.03 -9.72 -3.77
CA TYR A 75 12.96 -10.86 -3.83
C TYR A 75 12.62 -11.66 -5.08
N LYS A 76 13.55 -12.51 -5.53
CA LYS A 76 13.32 -13.40 -6.67
C LYS A 76 11.96 -14.10 -6.56
N ASP A 77 11.11 -13.88 -7.55
CA ASP A 77 9.75 -14.40 -7.69
C ASP A 77 8.75 -13.96 -6.60
N ASN A 78 9.11 -13.04 -5.71
CA ASN A 78 8.24 -12.42 -4.71
C ASN A 78 7.91 -10.98 -5.11
N PHE A 79 6.86 -10.86 -5.89
CA PHE A 79 6.25 -9.62 -6.33
C PHE A 79 5.24 -9.12 -5.32
N TYR A 80 5.13 -7.80 -5.21
CA TYR A 80 4.11 -7.08 -4.47
C TYR A 80 3.54 -5.99 -5.35
N GLY A 81 2.26 -5.66 -5.20
CA GLY A 81 1.67 -4.56 -5.96
C GLY A 81 0.24 -4.23 -5.61
N THR A 82 -0.21 -3.07 -6.05
CA THR A 82 -1.55 -2.55 -5.80
C THR A 82 -2.47 -2.81 -6.99
N LEU A 83 -3.53 -3.59 -6.79
CA LEU A 83 -4.52 -3.89 -7.83
C LEU A 83 -5.43 -2.69 -8.10
N LYS A 84 -5.65 -2.38 -9.38
CA LYS A 84 -6.64 -1.37 -9.81
C LYS A 84 -8.04 -1.69 -9.27
N SER A 85 -8.42 -2.97 -9.35
CA SER A 85 -9.72 -3.46 -8.88
C SER A 85 -9.96 -3.20 -7.40
N GLU A 86 -8.91 -3.20 -6.57
CA GLU A 86 -9.06 -2.94 -5.14
C GLU A 86 -9.37 -1.47 -4.87
N VAL A 87 -8.69 -0.57 -5.57
CA VAL A 87 -8.97 0.87 -5.52
C VAL A 87 -10.39 1.15 -6.01
N ASP A 88 -10.79 0.55 -7.14
CA ASP A 88 -12.13 0.73 -7.71
C ASP A 88 -13.22 0.21 -6.77
N ARG A 89 -13.02 -0.96 -6.15
CA ARG A 89 -13.94 -1.55 -5.16
C ARG A 89 -14.17 -0.61 -3.98
N ILE A 90 -13.10 -0.04 -3.43
CA ILE A 90 -13.18 0.88 -2.29
C ILE A 90 -13.89 2.17 -2.69
N LEU A 91 -13.50 2.79 -3.80
CA LEU A 91 -14.12 4.04 -4.27
C LEU A 91 -15.60 3.85 -4.60
N ALA A 92 -15.98 2.73 -5.22
CA ALA A 92 -17.37 2.39 -5.52
C ALA A 92 -18.24 2.22 -4.26
N SER A 93 -17.65 1.84 -3.13
CA SER A 93 -18.33 1.77 -1.83
C SER A 93 -18.54 3.14 -1.16
N GLY A 94 -18.09 4.23 -1.79
CA GLY A 94 -18.19 5.59 -1.24
C GLY A 94 -17.13 5.92 -0.18
N ASN A 95 -16.10 5.07 -0.05
CA ASN A 95 -14.98 5.28 0.86
C ASN A 95 -13.80 5.96 0.16
N ASN A 96 -12.95 6.61 0.94
CA ASN A 96 -11.62 7.04 0.55
C ASN A 96 -10.64 5.87 0.70
N VAL A 97 -9.65 5.81 -0.17
CA VAL A 97 -8.63 4.76 -0.14
C VAL A 97 -7.44 5.25 0.65
N ILE A 98 -6.93 4.44 1.59
CA ILE A 98 -5.65 4.71 2.25
C ILE A 98 -4.60 3.68 1.83
N PHE A 99 -3.44 4.18 1.39
CA PHE A 99 -2.30 3.37 0.96
C PHE A 99 -1.17 3.48 1.98
N ASP A 100 -0.55 2.35 2.31
CA ASP A 100 0.72 2.24 3.02
C ASP A 100 1.72 1.67 2.00
N VAL A 101 2.43 2.55 1.31
CA VAL A 101 3.39 2.20 0.25
C VAL A 101 4.71 2.95 0.45
N ASP A 102 5.75 2.54 -0.27
CA ASP A 102 7.02 3.26 -0.29
C ASP A 102 6.91 4.58 -1.09
N CYS A 103 8.04 5.26 -1.33
CA CYS A 103 8.01 6.51 -2.10
C CYS A 103 7.80 6.24 -3.60
N VAL A 104 8.36 5.16 -4.14
CA VAL A 104 8.29 4.87 -5.58
C VAL A 104 6.86 4.51 -5.97
N GLY A 105 6.24 3.58 -5.24
CA GLY A 105 4.84 3.20 -5.43
C GLY A 105 3.90 4.38 -5.20
N GLY A 106 4.16 5.20 -4.17
CA GLY A 106 3.36 6.40 -3.91
C GLY A 106 3.38 7.42 -5.05
N LEU A 107 4.56 7.66 -5.65
CA LEU A 107 4.70 8.53 -6.82
C LEU A 107 4.03 7.94 -8.07
N ALA A 108 4.10 6.63 -8.27
CA ALA A 108 3.42 5.94 -9.36
C ALA A 108 1.90 6.14 -9.28
N ILE A 109 1.30 5.94 -8.10
CA ILE A 109 -0.13 6.16 -7.88
C ILE A 109 -0.49 7.65 -8.07
N LYS A 110 0.33 8.58 -7.53
CA LYS A 110 0.10 10.02 -7.70
C LYS A 110 0.11 10.45 -9.18
N LYS A 111 0.99 9.87 -9.99
CA LYS A 111 1.06 10.13 -11.44
C LYS A 111 -0.23 9.69 -12.17
N ILE A 112 -0.85 8.60 -11.73
CA ILE A 112 -2.08 8.08 -12.33
C ILE A 112 -3.31 8.91 -11.93
N TYR A 113 -3.41 9.29 -10.65
CA TYR A 113 -4.62 9.90 -10.09
C TYR A 113 -4.57 11.41 -9.92
N GLY A 114 -3.42 12.05 -10.12
CA GLY A 114 -3.27 13.51 -10.09
C GLY A 114 -3.83 14.13 -8.80
N ASP A 115 -4.71 15.11 -8.92
CA ASP A 115 -5.29 15.86 -7.79
C ASP A 115 -6.27 15.06 -6.92
N LYS A 116 -6.66 13.86 -7.37
CA LYS A 116 -7.42 12.92 -6.53
C LYS A 116 -6.54 12.25 -5.47
N ALA A 117 -5.22 12.22 -5.69
CA ALA A 117 -4.25 11.65 -4.76
C ALA A 117 -3.65 12.72 -3.84
N LEU A 118 -3.84 12.54 -2.54
CA LEU A 118 -3.17 13.28 -1.47
C LEU A 118 -2.01 12.43 -0.94
N THR A 119 -0.78 12.92 -1.13
CA THR A 119 0.44 12.25 -0.67
C THR A 119 0.90 12.85 0.66
N ILE A 120 1.17 11.99 1.64
CA ILE A 120 1.64 12.34 2.99
C ILE A 120 2.93 11.59 3.25
N PHE A 121 4.03 12.33 3.42
CA PHE A 121 5.31 11.75 3.80
C PHE A 121 5.54 11.88 5.31
N VAL A 122 5.73 10.76 5.99
CA VAL A 122 5.97 10.74 7.45
C VAL A 122 7.48 10.75 7.70
N MET A 123 7.99 11.91 8.13
CA MET A 123 9.40 12.06 8.47
C MET A 123 9.71 11.54 9.88
N PRO A 124 10.86 10.88 10.10
CA PRO A 124 11.37 10.68 11.45
C PRO A 124 11.73 12.03 12.09
N PRO A 125 11.82 12.11 13.43
CA PRO A 125 12.30 13.32 14.11
C PRO A 125 13.72 13.73 13.70
N SER A 126 14.57 12.75 13.38
CA SER A 126 15.91 12.95 12.82
C SER A 126 16.40 11.68 12.12
N VAL A 127 17.48 11.81 11.33
CA VAL A 127 18.16 10.66 10.70
C VAL A 127 18.77 9.73 11.76
N ASP A 128 19.32 10.29 12.85
CA ASP A 128 19.90 9.49 13.93
C ASP A 128 18.83 8.67 14.68
N GLU A 129 17.66 9.26 14.90
CA GLU A 129 16.52 8.54 15.49
C GLU A 129 16.02 7.42 14.56
N LEU A 130 16.02 7.66 13.25
CA LEU A 130 15.72 6.61 12.28
C LEU A 130 16.73 5.46 12.35
N ARG A 131 18.04 5.76 12.40
CA ARG A 131 19.11 4.76 12.54
C ARG A 131 18.94 3.93 13.82
N ASN A 132 18.76 4.60 14.96
CA ASN A 132 18.56 3.96 16.26
C ASN A 132 17.39 2.96 16.24
N ARG A 133 16.30 3.28 15.53
CA ARG A 133 15.14 2.40 15.40
C ARG A 133 15.36 1.21 14.47
N LEU A 134 16.20 1.36 13.45
CA LEU A 134 16.54 0.30 12.51
C LEU A 134 17.51 -0.71 13.15
N GLU A 135 18.47 -0.24 13.96
CA GLU A 135 19.46 -1.10 14.64
C GLU A 135 18.88 -1.91 15.82
N LYS A 136 17.79 -1.44 16.44
CA LYS A 136 17.11 -2.12 17.56
C LYS A 136 16.12 -3.21 17.14
N ARG A 137 16.02 -3.52 15.85
CA ARG A 137 15.13 -4.55 15.30
C ARG A 137 15.86 -5.88 15.13
#